data_AF-S4PCU9-F1
#
_entry.id   AF-S4PCU9-F1
#
_cell.length_a   1.000
_cell.length_b   1.000
_cell.length_c   1.000
_cell.angle_alpha   90.00
_cell.angle_beta   90.00
_cell.angle_gamma   90.00
#
_symmetry.space_group_name_H-M   'P 1'
#
loop_
_entity.id
_entity.type
_entity.pdbx_description
1 polymer ?
#
loop_
_entity_poly.entity_id
_entity_poly.type
_entity_poly.pdbx_seq_one_letter_code
_entity_poly.pdbx_strand_id
1 'polypeptide(L)'
;MTIRSIPVERLPALIIIMRVRSNTEIYSVINGNVGVSELVGGLVEALERFASQKEEDARMERERDARQRVKREQDEAYQMSLEADRAKEEVKKQQEL
;
A
#
# COMPACT_ATOMS: atom_id res chain seq x y z
N MET A 1 17.47 9.22 -4.98
CA MET A 1 18.41 10.19 -4.40
C MET A 1 19.40 9.47 -3.49
N THR A 2 20.67 9.87 -3.41
CA THR A 2 21.66 9.21 -2.52
C THR A 2 22.31 10.24 -1.59
N ILE A 3 22.84 9.81 -0.44
CA ILE A 3 23.51 10.73 0.50
C ILE A 3 24.71 11.43 -0.17
N ARG A 4 25.42 10.73 -1.07
CA ARG A 4 26.60 11.26 -1.77
C ARG A 4 26.29 12.42 -2.71
N SER A 5 25.03 12.61 -3.11
CA SER A 5 24.64 13.74 -3.98
C SER A 5 24.29 15.01 -3.21
N ILE A 6 24.39 15.02 -1.87
CA ILE A 6 24.14 16.21 -1.05
C ILE A 6 25.38 17.13 -1.14
N PRO A 7 25.23 18.39 -1.58
CA PRO A 7 26.38 19.29 -1.69
C PRO A 7 26.92 19.67 -0.31
N VAL A 8 28.25 19.54 -0.13
CA VAL A 8 28.93 19.76 1.16
C VAL A 8 28.82 21.21 1.60
N GLU A 9 28.79 22.15 0.66
CA GLU A 9 28.65 23.58 0.88
C GLU A 9 27.26 23.99 1.39
N ARG A 10 26.28 23.07 1.33
CA ARG A 10 24.90 23.30 1.80
C ARG A 10 24.60 22.60 3.13
N LEU A 11 25.62 22.02 3.76
CA LEU A 11 25.49 21.44 5.10
C LEU A 11 25.30 22.55 6.16
N PRO A 12 24.62 22.24 7.29
CA PRO A 12 24.02 20.95 7.65
C PRO A 12 22.82 20.60 6.77
N ALA A 13 22.51 19.31 6.58
CA ALA A 13 21.35 18.87 5.81
C ALA A 13 20.43 18.00 6.66
N LEU A 14 19.14 18.30 6.64
CA LEU A 14 18.10 17.50 7.26
C LEU A 14 17.53 16.53 6.23
N ILE A 15 17.78 15.24 6.43
CA ILE A 15 17.36 14.18 5.49
C ILE A 15 16.09 13.54 6.04
N ILE A 16 15.04 13.49 5.21
CA ILE A 16 13.79 12.82 5.51
C ILE A 16 13.77 11.51 4.75
N ILE A 17 13.77 10.41 5.49
CA ILE A 17 13.73 9.04 4.97
C ILE A 17 12.35 8.49 5.25
N MET A 18 11.71 7.96 4.21
CA MET A 18 10.38 7.38 4.31
C MET A 18 10.41 5.93 3.84
N ARG A 19 9.51 5.14 4.42
CA ARG A 19 9.19 3.81 3.93
C ARG A 19 7.95 3.91 3.06
N VAL A 20 8.10 3.69 1.76
CA VAL A 20 6.98 3.55 0.84
C VAL A 20 6.86 2.06 0.52
N ARG A 21 5.80 1.43 1.08
CA ARG A 21 5.61 -0.03 1.05
C ARG A 21 6.82 -0.78 1.61
N SER A 22 7.57 -1.50 0.77
CA SER A 22 8.76 -2.26 1.15
C SER A 22 10.07 -1.51 0.92
N ASN A 23 10.03 -0.32 0.28
CA ASN A 23 11.22 0.43 -0.07
C ASN A 23 11.47 1.52 0.96
N THR A 24 12.70 1.55 1.50
CA THR A 24 13.18 2.67 2.33
C THR A 24 14.00 3.58 1.43
N GLU A 25 13.56 4.82 1.25
CA GLU A 25 14.21 5.76 0.35
C GLU A 25 14.32 7.15 0.95
N ILE A 26 15.33 7.90 0.49
CA ILE A 26 15.45 9.32 0.81
C ILE A 26 14.37 10.05 0.04
N TYR A 27 13.43 10.61 0.78
CA TYR A 27 12.28 11.30 0.24
C TYR A 27 12.57 12.78 -0.01
N SER A 28 13.21 13.44 0.96
CA SER A 28 13.54 14.85 0.86
C SER A 28 14.84 15.16 1.61
N VAL A 29 15.52 16.22 1.17
CA VAL A 29 16.67 16.80 1.86
C VAL A 29 16.45 18.31 1.94
N ILE A 30 16.43 18.82 3.17
CA ILE A 30 16.27 20.24 3.46
C ILE A 30 17.65 20.76 3.86
N ASN A 31 18.15 21.76 3.13
CA ASN A 31 19.42 22.40 3.48
C ASN A 31 19.21 23.22 4.74
N GLY A 32 20.10 23.10 5.71
CA GLY A 32 20.05 23.79 7.01
C GLY A 32 20.77 25.13 7.02
N ASN A 33 21.37 25.53 5.90
CA ASN A 33 21.92 26.87 5.69
C ASN A 33 20.84 27.91 5.29
N VAL A 34 19.57 27.60 5.52
CA VAL A 34 18.40 28.42 5.19
C VAL A 34 17.80 29.08 6.43
N GLY A 35 16.93 30.07 6.23
CA GLY A 35 16.19 30.70 7.33
C GLY A 35 15.24 29.71 8.03
N VAL A 36 14.94 29.96 9.31
CA VAL A 36 14.06 29.09 10.12
C VAL A 36 12.69 28.90 9.44
N SER A 37 12.13 29.95 8.84
CA SER A 37 10.85 29.87 8.14
C SER A 37 10.90 28.92 6.93
N GLU A 38 12.01 28.91 6.19
CA GLU A 38 12.20 28.02 5.04
C GLU A 38 12.39 26.57 5.49
N LEU A 39 13.14 26.36 6.58
CA LEU A 39 13.31 25.04 7.19
C LEU A 39 11.96 24.46 7.65
N VAL A 40 11.16 25.26 8.35
CA VAL A 40 9.83 24.86 8.82
C VAL A 40 8.89 24.61 7.65
N GLY A 41 8.90 25.48 6.62
CA GLY A 41 8.10 25.30 5.41
C GLY A 41 8.41 23.96 4.72
N GLY A 42 9.70 23.64 4.53
CA GLY A 42 10.13 22.37 3.94
C GLY A 42 9.74 21.15 4.78
N LEU A 43 9.75 21.29 6.12
CA LEU A 43 9.31 20.23 7.03
C LEU A 43 7.80 19.98 6.95
N VAL A 44 7.00 21.05 6.94
CA VAL A 44 5.54 20.97 6.81
C VAL A 44 5.17 20.34 5.47
N GLU A 45 5.77 20.81 4.37
CA GLU A 45 5.54 20.25 3.03
C GLU A 45 5.87 18.75 2.98
N ALA A 46 7.00 18.34 3.56
CA ALA A 46 7.38 16.94 3.60
C ALA A 46 6.42 16.08 4.43
N LEU A 47 5.91 16.61 5.55
CA LEU A 47 4.95 15.92 6.40
C LEU A 47 3.57 15.78 5.73
N GLU A 48 3.07 16.85 5.12
CA GLU A 48 1.78 16.83 4.41
C GLU A 48 1.79 15.82 3.26
N ARG A 49 2.86 15.82 2.47
CA ARG A 49 3.01 14.84 1.40
C ARG A 49 3.10 13.41 1.92
N PHE A 50 3.82 13.19 3.02
CA PHE A 50 3.88 11.87 3.65
C PHE A 50 2.51 11.39 4.12
N ALA A 51 1.73 12.27 4.76
CA ALA A 51 0.39 11.95 5.22
C ALA A 51 -0.52 11.55 4.05
N SER A 52 -0.48 12.33 2.95
CA SER A 52 -1.24 12.03 1.73
C SER A 52 -0.83 10.69 1.11
N GLN A 53 0.47 10.43 0.97
CA GLN A 53 0.97 9.16 0.44
C GLN A 53 0.55 7.97 1.31
N LYS A 54 0.61 8.11 2.63
CA LYS A 54 0.21 7.07 3.58
C LYS A 54 -1.28 6.76 3.49
N GLU A 55 -2.12 7.78 3.31
CA GLU A 55 -3.57 7.61 3.14
C GLU A 55 -3.88 6.88 1.83
N GLU A 56 -3.21 7.24 0.74
CA GLU A 56 -3.34 6.59 -0.56
C GLU A 56 -2.94 5.11 -0.49
N ASP A 57 -1.79 4.80 0.13
CA ASP A 57 -1.35 3.42 0.34
C ASP A 57 -2.36 2.62 1.17
N ALA A 58 -2.90 3.19 2.25
CA ALA A 58 -3.93 2.56 3.06
C ALA A 58 -5.24 2.33 2.27
N ARG A 59 -5.62 3.25 1.37
CA ARG A 59 -6.79 3.10 0.51
C ARG A 59 -6.60 1.94 -0.47
N MET A 60 -5.45 1.90 -1.15
CA MET A 60 -5.12 0.82 -2.09
C MET A 60 -5.12 -0.56 -1.42
N GLU A 61 -4.59 -0.66 -0.19
CA GLU A 61 -4.56 -1.90 0.57
C GLU A 61 -5.98 -2.37 0.94
N ARG A 62 -6.84 -1.46 1.42
CA ARG A 62 -8.25 -1.78 1.70
C ARG A 62 -9.01 -2.24 0.46
N GLU A 63 -8.79 -1.61 -0.70
CA GLU A 63 -9.40 -2.04 -1.96
C GLU A 63 -8.95 -3.43 -2.36
N ARG A 64 -7.65 -3.73 -2.22
CA ARG A 64 -7.11 -5.05 -2.50
C ARG A 64 -7.75 -6.12 -1.60
N ASP A 65 -7.86 -5.84 -0.32
CA ASP A 65 -8.48 -6.76 0.65
C ASP A 65 -9.98 -6.97 0.38
N ALA A 66 -10.70 -5.91 -0.02
CA ALA A 66 -12.08 -6.03 -0.44
C ALA A 66 -12.24 -6.93 -1.67
N ARG A 67 -11.42 -6.73 -2.71
CA ARG A 67 -11.43 -7.57 -3.91
C ARG A 67 -11.07 -9.02 -3.59
N GLN A 68 -10.10 -9.24 -2.70
CA GLN A 68 -9.68 -10.58 -2.32
C GLN A 68 -10.78 -11.31 -1.51
N ARG A 69 -11.51 -10.60 -0.64
CA ARG A 69 -12.66 -11.17 0.08
C ARG A 69 -13.76 -11.61 -0.87
N VAL A 70 -14.19 -10.74 -1.78
CA VAL A 70 -15.22 -11.06 -2.78
C VAL A 70 -14.83 -12.28 -3.62
N LYS A 71 -13.56 -12.36 -4.05
CA LYS A 71 -13.07 -13.52 -4.78
C LYS A 71 -13.17 -14.81 -3.96
N ARG A 72 -12.77 -14.79 -2.69
CA ARG A 72 -12.86 -15.96 -1.81
C ARG A 72 -14.30 -16.41 -1.61
N GLU A 73 -15.21 -15.47 -1.35
CA GLU A 73 -16.64 -15.77 -1.19
C GLU A 73 -17.25 -16.40 -2.45
N GLN A 74 -16.87 -15.90 -3.64
CA GLN A 74 -17.31 -16.47 -4.92
C GLN A 74 -16.74 -17.88 -5.15
N ASP A 75 -15.45 -18.09 -4.85
CA ASP A 75 -14.80 -19.39 -4.98
C ASP A 75 -15.46 -20.41 -4.02
N GLU A 76 -15.76 -20.02 -2.78
CA GLU A 76 -16.47 -20.85 -1.79
C GLU A 76 -17.90 -21.20 -2.24
N ALA A 77 -18.65 -20.20 -2.72
CA ALA A 77 -20.01 -20.42 -3.23
C ALA A 77 -20.02 -21.35 -4.46
N TYR A 78 -19.02 -21.21 -5.34
CA TYR A 78 -18.87 -22.07 -6.51
C TYR A 78 -18.62 -23.53 -6.11
N GLN A 79 -17.73 -23.79 -5.16
CA GLN A 79 -17.47 -25.15 -4.66
C GLN A 79 -18.72 -25.77 -4.04
N MET A 80 -19.42 -25.04 -3.17
CA MET A 80 -20.66 -25.54 -2.56
C MET A 80 -21.74 -25.88 -3.60
N SER A 81 -21.89 -25.05 -4.64
CA SER A 81 -22.83 -25.33 -5.74
C SER A 81 -22.44 -26.61 -6.48
N LEU A 82 -21.15 -26.80 -6.75
CA LEU A 82 -20.64 -27.94 -7.49
C LEU A 82 -20.81 -29.26 -6.73
N GLU A 83 -20.64 -29.23 -5.41
CA GLU A 83 -20.91 -30.37 -4.52
C GLU A 83 -22.40 -30.71 -4.46
N ALA A 84 -23.27 -29.70 -4.36
CA ALA A 84 -24.71 -29.89 -4.34
C ALA A 84 -25.24 -30.50 -5.65
N ASP A 85 -24.69 -30.08 -6.80
CA ASP A 85 -25.08 -30.62 -8.09
C ASP A 85 -24.61 -32.07 -8.27
N ARG A 86 -23.39 -32.42 -7.83
CA ARG A 86 -22.92 -33.82 -7.81
C ARG A 86 -23.80 -34.71 -6.94
N ALA A 87 -24.17 -34.26 -5.74
CA ALA A 87 -25.03 -35.01 -4.84
C ALA A 87 -26.41 -35.28 -5.46
N LYS A 88 -26.99 -34.30 -6.16
CA LYS A 88 -28.28 -34.46 -6.87
C LYS A 88 -28.17 -35.45 -8.03
N GLU A 89 -27.08 -35.43 -8.78
CA GLU A 89 -26.85 -36.38 -9.87
C GLU A 89 -26.69 -37.83 -9.36
N GLU A 90 -25.99 -38.03 -8.25
CA GLU A 90 -25.85 -39.36 -7.64
C GLU A 90 -27.19 -39.94 -7.16
N VAL A 91 -28.04 -39.11 -6.54
CA VAL A 91 -29.39 -39.52 -6.12
C VAL A 91 -30.26 -39.87 -7.33
N LYS A 92 -30.21 -39.08 -8.41
CA LYS A 92 -30.95 -39.40 -9.64
C LYS A 92 -30.52 -40.74 -10.23
N LYS A 93 -29.21 -41.01 -10.29
CA LYS A 93 -28.70 -42.30 -10.80
C LYS A 93 -29.13 -43.50 -9.96
N GLN A 94 -29.29 -43.33 -8.64
CA GLN A 94 -29.80 -44.40 -7.77
C GLN A 94 -31.31 -44.63 -7.91
N GLN A 95 -32.08 -43.63 -8.34
CA GLN A 95 -33.53 -43.76 -8.55
C GLN A 95 -33.90 -44.32 -9.93
N GLU A 96 -32.99 -44.25 -10.89
CA GLU A 96 -33.18 -44.80 -12.25
C GLU A 96 -32.70 -46.28 -12.39
N LEU A 97 -32.17 -46.88 -11.32
CA LEU A 97 -31.79 -48.30 -11.19
C LEU A 97 -32.84 -49.08 -10.40
#